data_AF-A0AAF0J9B9-F1
#
_entry.id   AF-A0AAF0J9B9-F1
#
_cell.length_a   1.000
_cell.length_b   1.000
_cell.length_c   1.000
_cell.angle_alpha   90.00
_cell.angle_beta   90.00
_cell.angle_gamma   90.00
#
_symmetry.space_group_name_H-M   'P 1'
#
loop_
_entity.id
_entity.type
_entity.pdbx_description
1 polymer ?
#
loop_
_entity_poly.entity_id
_entity_poly.type
_entity_poly.pdbx_seq_one_letter_code
_entity_poly.pdbx_strand_id
1 'polypeptide(L)'
;MLADQALLVLSAAGTFVACLFLARTVTGYFSSSHPLIAELHSGVDMMDTFVLFSFFLGLLCTLTVLYWTGLLSTPASKTALSQEEWRSFTLIKRTPVSKSTSVLEFGIPGRLGLPIGQHVSVRAPVQGRLVMRSYTPISDHDAVGSVQLLVKTYPTGNLSRVLGALQVGESVEMKGPKGKFLYRPNMTERIGMLAGGTGITPCFQVLKAALRDESDRTCFDLLYANVTEDEILLKKELDALMRQHPLRFRVRYFLNQPPEGWDGGVGFITRDAIADFLPPASNDCRILMCGPPPMVEAMKQHLVQLHFPEPRTLSQAEDKVFVF
;
A
#
# COMPACT_ATOMS: atom_id res chain seq x y z
N MET A 1 -18.18 0.91 -21.64
CA MET A 1 -19.49 0.65 -20.98
C MET A 1 -20.07 1.89 -20.31
N LEU A 2 -19.46 2.49 -19.28
CA LEU A 2 -19.97 3.73 -18.64
C LEU A 2 -19.91 4.96 -19.58
N ALA A 3 -18.83 5.10 -20.36
CA ALA A 3 -18.71 6.17 -21.36
C ALA A 3 -19.78 6.06 -22.45
N ASP A 4 -20.09 4.83 -22.90
CA ASP A 4 -21.08 4.58 -23.95
C ASP A 4 -22.51 4.87 -23.45
N GLN A 5 -22.82 4.55 -22.19
CA GLN A 5 -24.11 4.89 -21.57
C GLN A 5 -24.25 6.39 -21.29
N ALA A 6 -23.18 7.06 -20.84
CA ALA A 6 -23.18 8.51 -20.68
C ALA A 6 -23.37 9.22 -22.03
N LEU A 7 -22.74 8.72 -23.09
CA LEU A 7 -22.89 9.26 -24.45
C LEU A 7 -24.32 9.10 -24.97
N LEU A 8 -24.98 7.97 -24.69
CA LEU A 8 -26.37 7.72 -25.07
C LEU A 8 -27.35 8.66 -24.34
N VAL A 9 -27.13 8.90 -23.04
CA VAL A 9 -27.96 9.83 -22.24
C VAL A 9 -27.74 11.27 -22.71
N LEU A 10 -26.49 11.66 -22.97
CA LEU A 10 -26.16 12.98 -23.49
C LEU A 10 -26.72 13.19 -24.91
N SER A 11 -26.69 12.17 -25.77
CA SER A 11 -27.28 12.27 -27.10
C SER A 11 -28.79 12.41 -27.05
N ALA A 12 -29.47 11.65 -26.19
CA ALA A 12 -30.93 11.74 -26.05
C ALA A 12 -31.36 13.11 -25.49
N ALA A 13 -30.64 13.62 -24.47
CA ALA A 13 -30.88 14.96 -23.94
C ALA A 13 -30.60 16.05 -24.99
N GLY A 14 -29.53 15.91 -25.78
CA GLY A 14 -29.20 16.83 -26.86
C GLY A 14 -30.26 16.86 -27.96
N THR A 15 -30.76 15.70 -28.40
CA THR A 15 -31.84 15.61 -29.40
C THR A 15 -33.13 16.24 -28.88
N PHE A 16 -33.47 16.02 -27.62
CA PHE A 16 -34.66 16.61 -27.01
C PHE A 16 -34.60 18.15 -26.97
N VAL A 17 -33.47 18.72 -26.53
CA VAL A 17 -33.25 20.17 -26.54
C VAL A 17 -33.29 20.73 -27.96
N ALA A 18 -32.72 20.04 -28.94
CA ALA A 18 -32.76 20.47 -30.34
C ALA A 18 -34.19 20.51 -30.90
N CYS A 19 -35.04 19.54 -30.54
CA CYS A 19 -36.47 19.53 -30.90
C CYS A 19 -37.24 20.73 -30.32
N LEU A 20 -36.96 21.11 -29.07
CA LEU A 20 -37.58 22.30 -28.44
C LEU A 20 -37.16 23.59 -29.16
N PHE A 21 -35.88 23.75 -29.48
CA PHE A 21 -35.39 24.91 -30.23
C PHE A 21 -35.99 25.00 -31.64
N LEU A 22 -36.15 23.86 -32.33
CA LEU A 22 -36.81 23.78 -33.63
C LEU A 22 -38.28 24.19 -33.53
N ALA A 23 -39.01 23.67 -32.54
CA ALA A 23 -40.40 24.04 -32.31
C ALA A 23 -40.54 25.56 -32.09
N ARG A 24 -39.66 26.15 -31.29
CA ARG A 24 -39.61 27.60 -31.02
C ARG A 24 -39.30 28.45 -32.25
N THR A 25 -38.38 27.98 -33.09
CA THR A 25 -38.00 28.69 -34.31
C THR A 25 -39.13 28.68 -35.33
N VAL A 26 -39.85 27.54 -35.44
CA VAL A 26 -41.00 27.40 -36.34
C VAL A 26 -42.15 28.31 -35.88
N THR A 27 -42.46 28.36 -34.58
CA THR A 27 -43.52 29.25 -34.07
C THR A 27 -43.18 30.72 -34.20
N GLY A 28 -41.89 31.10 -34.12
CA GLY A 28 -41.43 32.48 -34.31
C GLY A 28 -41.46 32.97 -35.76
N TYR A 29 -41.54 32.06 -36.75
CA TYR A 29 -41.57 32.41 -38.18
C TYR A 29 -42.97 32.83 -38.67
N PHE A 30 -44.03 32.49 -37.93
CA PHE A 30 -45.39 32.89 -38.26
C PHE A 30 -45.72 34.26 -37.65
N SER A 31 -46.11 35.22 -38.50
CA SER A 31 -46.38 36.61 -38.12
C SER A 31 -47.48 36.73 -37.06
N SER A 32 -47.21 37.52 -36.02
CA SER A 32 -47.95 37.67 -34.76
C SER A 32 -49.30 38.38 -34.84
N SER A 33 -49.95 38.41 -35.99
CA SER A 33 -51.19 39.17 -36.21
C SER A 33 -52.48 38.40 -35.87
N HIS A 34 -52.38 37.14 -35.41
CA HIS A 34 -53.54 36.33 -35.02
C HIS A 34 -53.50 35.96 -33.53
N PRO A 35 -54.57 36.23 -32.74
CA PRO A 35 -54.59 36.03 -31.28
C PRO A 35 -54.36 34.57 -30.84
N LEU A 36 -54.78 33.60 -31.67
CA LEU A 36 -54.50 32.16 -31.46
C LEU A 36 -53.01 31.82 -31.49
N ILE A 37 -52.19 32.55 -32.27
CA ILE A 37 -50.74 32.31 -32.37
C ILE A 37 -50.02 32.86 -31.13
N ALA A 38 -50.53 33.94 -30.53
CA ALA A 38 -49.99 34.49 -29.29
C ALA A 38 -50.32 33.60 -28.07
N GLU A 39 -51.51 33.03 -28.01
CA GLU A 39 -51.86 32.00 -27.00
C GLU A 39 -51.03 30.73 -27.19
N LEU A 40 -50.80 30.29 -28.44
CA LEU A 40 -49.94 29.15 -28.72
C LEU A 40 -48.48 29.41 -28.33
N HIS A 41 -47.94 30.61 -28.61
CA HIS A 41 -46.57 30.99 -28.26
C HIS A 41 -46.37 31.05 -26.74
N SER A 42 -47.32 31.64 -26.00
CA SER A 42 -47.26 31.68 -24.53
C SER A 42 -47.47 30.29 -23.89
N GLY A 43 -48.31 29.44 -24.49
CA GLY A 43 -48.46 28.04 -24.10
C GLY A 43 -47.19 27.22 -24.33
N VAL A 44 -46.48 27.44 -25.43
CA VAL A 44 -45.20 26.77 -25.75
C VAL A 44 -44.08 27.24 -24.81
N ASP A 45 -43.94 28.54 -24.54
CA ASP A 45 -42.92 29.06 -23.59
C ASP A 45 -43.15 28.54 -22.15
N MET A 46 -44.41 28.44 -21.71
CA MET A 46 -44.76 27.90 -20.40
C MET A 46 -44.52 26.38 -20.34
N MET A 47 -44.91 25.66 -21.40
CA MET A 47 -44.70 24.21 -21.51
C MET A 47 -43.21 23.87 -21.56
N ASP A 48 -42.37 24.65 -22.26
CA ASP A 48 -40.91 24.45 -22.31
C ASP A 48 -40.27 24.54 -20.92
N THR A 49 -40.67 25.52 -20.12
CA THR A 49 -40.08 25.72 -18.79
C THR A 49 -40.47 24.60 -17.83
N PHE A 50 -41.75 24.20 -17.82
CA PHE A 50 -42.23 23.09 -16.97
C PHE A 50 -41.70 21.72 -17.44
N VAL A 51 -41.58 21.51 -18.75
CA VAL A 51 -41.05 20.26 -19.33
C VAL A 51 -39.54 20.15 -19.07
N LEU A 52 -38.78 21.23 -19.24
CA LEU A 52 -37.36 21.26 -18.87
C LEU A 52 -37.18 20.99 -17.38
N PHE A 53 -37.94 21.65 -16.52
CA PHE A 53 -37.88 21.42 -15.07
C PHE A 53 -38.21 19.96 -14.70
N SER A 54 -39.27 19.39 -15.29
CA SER A 54 -39.68 18.00 -15.06
C SER A 54 -38.65 16.99 -15.57
N PHE A 55 -38.01 17.28 -16.70
CA PHE A 55 -36.93 16.46 -17.26
C PHE A 55 -35.70 16.46 -16.36
N PHE A 56 -35.24 17.63 -15.90
CA PHE A 56 -34.10 17.72 -15.00
C PHE A 56 -34.39 17.11 -13.62
N LEU A 57 -35.60 17.29 -13.09
CA LEU A 57 -36.03 16.65 -11.86
C LEU A 57 -36.10 15.12 -12.01
N GLY A 58 -36.62 14.62 -13.13
CA GLY A 58 -36.64 13.19 -13.45
C GLY A 58 -35.24 12.60 -13.60
N LEU A 59 -34.33 13.31 -14.27
CA LEU A 59 -32.93 12.92 -14.40
C LEU A 59 -32.24 12.88 -13.03
N LEU A 60 -32.46 13.90 -12.19
CA LEU A 60 -31.91 13.96 -10.83
C LEU A 60 -32.42 12.79 -9.98
N CYS A 61 -33.73 12.53 -9.98
CA CYS A 61 -34.33 11.38 -9.29
C CYS A 61 -33.81 10.03 -9.80
N THR A 62 -33.60 9.90 -11.11
CA THR A 62 -33.07 8.66 -11.69
C THR A 62 -31.61 8.46 -11.29
N LEU A 63 -30.79 9.51 -11.31
CA LEU A 63 -29.40 9.46 -10.87
C LEU A 63 -29.28 9.16 -9.38
N THR A 64 -30.15 9.72 -8.53
CA THR A 64 -30.16 9.41 -7.09
C THR A 64 -30.61 7.97 -6.82
N VAL A 65 -31.65 7.47 -7.52
CA VAL A 65 -32.06 6.07 -7.42
C VAL A 65 -30.98 5.13 -7.92
N LEU A 66 -30.32 5.42 -9.05
CA LEU A 66 -29.23 4.60 -9.58
C LEU A 66 -27.99 4.62 -8.67
N TYR A 67 -27.71 5.73 -7.99
CA TYR A 67 -26.68 5.81 -6.96
C TYR A 67 -27.05 5.00 -5.72
N TRP A 68 -28.30 5.08 -5.25
CA TRP A 68 -28.75 4.43 -4.02
C TRP A 68 -28.98 2.91 -4.19
N THR A 69 -29.42 2.48 -5.37
CA THR A 69 -29.53 1.06 -5.76
C THR A 69 -28.19 0.43 -6.17
N GLY A 70 -27.13 1.23 -6.22
CA GLY A 70 -25.77 0.79 -6.47
C GLY A 70 -25.45 0.42 -7.93
N LEU A 71 -26.35 0.72 -8.87
CA LEU A 71 -26.11 0.50 -10.30
C LEU A 71 -25.05 1.45 -10.87
N LEU A 72 -24.90 2.64 -10.27
CA LEU A 72 -23.83 3.60 -10.54
C LEU A 72 -22.69 3.53 -9.51
N SER A 73 -22.70 2.56 -8.60
CA SER A 73 -21.53 2.30 -7.77
C SER A 73 -20.36 1.96 -8.68
N THR A 74 -19.27 2.73 -8.57
CA THR A 74 -18.00 2.27 -9.09
C THR A 74 -17.76 0.87 -8.51
N PRO A 75 -17.43 -0.15 -9.33
CA PRO A 75 -17.01 -1.41 -8.77
C PRO A 75 -15.77 -1.08 -7.96
N ALA A 76 -15.89 -1.17 -6.62
CA ALA A 76 -14.73 -1.05 -5.75
C ALA A 76 -13.68 -1.97 -6.36
N SER A 77 -12.50 -1.43 -6.67
CA SER A 77 -11.33 -2.26 -6.95
C SER A 77 -11.18 -3.14 -5.72
N LYS A 78 -11.69 -4.38 -5.77
CA LYS A 78 -11.87 -5.25 -4.60
C LYS A 78 -10.51 -5.81 -4.22
N THR A 79 -9.66 -4.97 -3.64
CA THR A 79 -8.45 -5.40 -2.98
C THR A 79 -8.80 -6.38 -1.87
N ALA A 80 -7.93 -7.36 -1.65
CA ALA A 80 -8.17 -8.40 -0.65
C ALA A 80 -8.31 -7.81 0.76
N LEU A 81 -7.48 -6.83 1.11
CA LEU A 81 -7.49 -6.19 2.42
C LEU A 81 -8.64 -5.17 2.58
N SER A 82 -9.10 -5.02 3.83
CA SER A 82 -9.98 -3.94 4.29
C SER A 82 -9.31 -3.21 5.46
N GLN A 83 -9.41 -1.88 5.50
CA GLN A 83 -8.85 -1.10 6.61
C GLN A 83 -9.70 -1.19 7.89
N GLU A 84 -10.99 -1.49 7.71
CA GLU A 84 -12.03 -1.51 8.74
C GLU A 84 -12.28 -2.93 9.23
N GLU A 85 -12.42 -3.88 8.30
CA GLU A 85 -12.82 -5.26 8.57
C GLU A 85 -11.62 -6.20 8.65
N TRP A 86 -11.75 -7.20 9.52
CA TRP A 86 -10.87 -8.35 9.51
C TRP A 86 -11.38 -9.37 8.50
N ARG A 87 -10.50 -9.86 7.62
CA ARG A 87 -10.84 -10.84 6.60
C ARG A 87 -9.98 -12.09 6.78
N SER A 88 -10.61 -13.25 6.62
CA SER A 88 -9.96 -14.55 6.78
C SER A 88 -9.26 -14.96 5.49
N PHE A 89 -8.00 -15.38 5.59
CA PHE A 89 -7.20 -15.89 4.48
C PHE A 89 -6.59 -17.24 4.83
N THR A 90 -6.73 -18.19 3.92
CA THR A 90 -6.31 -19.59 4.12
C THR A 90 -4.86 -19.79 3.72
N LEU A 91 -4.09 -20.48 4.57
CA LEU A 91 -2.75 -20.93 4.26
C LEU A 91 -2.82 -21.99 3.17
N ILE A 92 -2.28 -21.68 1.99
CA ILE A 92 -2.27 -22.59 0.83
C ILE A 92 -0.93 -23.32 0.69
N LYS A 93 0.15 -22.72 1.20
CA LYS A 93 1.49 -23.32 1.13
C LYS A 93 2.37 -22.85 2.27
N ARG A 94 3.23 -23.74 2.74
CA ARG A 94 4.28 -23.48 3.73
C ARG A 94 5.63 -23.90 3.17
N THR A 95 6.61 -23.00 3.21
CA THR A 95 7.97 -23.28 2.78
C THR A 95 8.93 -23.04 3.95
N PRO A 96 9.60 -24.09 4.48
CA PRO A 96 10.62 -23.93 5.51
C PRO A 96 11.82 -23.12 4.99
N VAL A 97 12.30 -22.16 5.78
CA VAL A 97 13.50 -21.36 5.48
C VAL A 97 14.65 -21.73 6.40
N SER A 98 14.38 -21.86 7.70
CA SER A 98 15.33 -22.31 8.72
C SER A 98 14.59 -23.09 9.81
N LYS A 99 15.30 -23.54 10.86
CA LYS A 99 14.72 -24.28 11.98
C LYS A 99 13.54 -23.54 12.65
N SER A 100 13.61 -22.22 12.70
CA SER A 100 12.60 -21.38 13.34
C SER A 100 11.82 -20.50 12.37
N THR A 101 12.05 -20.59 11.05
CA THR A 101 11.48 -19.64 10.09
C THR A 101 10.82 -20.35 8.92
N SER A 102 9.64 -19.88 8.53
CA SER A 102 8.93 -20.36 7.35
C SER A 102 8.32 -19.19 6.57
N VAL A 103 8.23 -19.34 5.25
CA VAL A 103 7.34 -18.52 4.42
C VAL A 103 5.97 -19.17 4.41
N LEU A 104 4.98 -18.41 4.85
CA LEU A 104 3.56 -18.78 4.85
C LEU A 104 2.86 -18.07 3.71
N GLU A 105 2.31 -18.83 2.77
CA GLU A 105 1.61 -18.30 1.61
C GLU A 105 0.10 -18.46 1.79
N PHE A 106 -0.61 -17.33 1.79
CA PHE A 106 -2.05 -17.27 1.99
C PHE A 106 -2.76 -16.94 0.68
N GLY A 107 -3.83 -17.66 0.37
CA GLY A 107 -4.68 -17.37 -0.79
C GLY A 107 -5.49 -16.09 -0.57
N ILE A 108 -5.54 -15.22 -1.59
CA ILE A 108 -6.27 -13.95 -1.55
C ILE A 108 -7.09 -13.76 -2.84
N PRO A 109 -8.24 -13.06 -2.79
CA PRO A 109 -8.97 -12.69 -4.00
C PRO A 109 -8.24 -11.52 -4.69
N GLY A 110 -7.83 -11.73 -5.93
CA GLY A 110 -7.19 -10.68 -6.73
C GLY A 110 -5.87 -10.21 -6.13
N ARG A 111 -5.68 -8.89 -6.00
CA ARG A 111 -4.48 -8.25 -5.44
C ARG A 111 -4.65 -7.92 -3.97
N LEU A 112 -3.55 -7.89 -3.22
CA LEU A 112 -3.58 -7.60 -1.79
C LEU A 112 -4.11 -6.18 -1.47
N GLY A 113 -3.68 -5.18 -2.25
CA GLY A 113 -3.99 -3.77 -2.01
C GLY A 113 -3.21 -3.14 -0.87
N LEU A 114 -1.94 -3.51 -0.71
CA LEU A 114 -1.05 -3.00 0.33
C LEU A 114 -0.02 -2.04 -0.28
N PRO A 115 -0.14 -0.72 -0.11
CA PRO A 115 0.86 0.25 -0.57
C PRO A 115 2.27 -0.04 -0.05
N ILE A 116 3.29 0.32 -0.83
CA ILE A 116 4.70 0.12 -0.47
C ILE A 116 5.06 0.96 0.76
N GLY A 117 5.61 0.33 1.79
CA GLY A 117 5.91 0.96 3.08
C GLY A 117 4.89 0.65 4.17
N GLN A 118 3.76 0.04 3.81
CA GLN A 118 2.71 -0.36 4.74
C GLN A 118 2.74 -1.88 5.02
N HIS A 119 2.08 -2.28 6.10
CA HIS A 119 2.02 -3.66 6.57
C HIS A 119 0.58 -4.12 6.81
N VAL A 120 0.41 -5.44 7.01
CA VAL A 120 -0.86 -6.03 7.45
C VAL A 120 -0.84 -6.26 8.95
N SER A 121 -1.97 -6.06 9.60
CA SER A 121 -2.20 -6.61 10.94
C SER A 121 -2.75 -8.02 10.80
N VAL A 122 -2.10 -9.00 11.41
CA VAL A 122 -2.56 -10.39 11.51
C VAL A 122 -3.04 -10.63 12.93
N ARG A 123 -4.18 -11.29 13.11
CA ARG A 123 -4.66 -11.72 14.43
C ARG A 123 -5.02 -13.20 14.47
N ALA A 124 -4.85 -13.80 15.64
CA ALA A 124 -5.30 -15.15 15.94
C ALA A 124 -5.58 -15.31 17.45
N PRO A 125 -6.39 -16.29 17.87
CA PRO A 125 -6.58 -16.61 19.28
C PRO A 125 -5.30 -17.20 19.89
N VAL A 126 -4.88 -16.65 21.04
CA VAL A 126 -3.79 -17.14 21.88
C VAL A 126 -4.33 -17.24 23.31
N GLN A 127 -4.45 -18.45 23.86
CA GLN A 127 -4.94 -18.68 25.23
C GLN A 127 -6.28 -17.96 25.51
N GLY A 128 -7.23 -18.04 24.57
CA GLY A 128 -8.55 -17.43 24.70
C GLY A 128 -8.61 -15.91 24.44
N ARG A 129 -7.49 -15.25 24.11
CA ARG A 129 -7.45 -13.81 23.75
C ARG A 129 -7.02 -13.62 22.31
N LEU A 130 -7.65 -12.69 21.60
CA LEU A 130 -7.19 -12.30 20.26
C LEU A 130 -5.91 -11.47 20.37
N VAL A 131 -4.81 -12.01 19.84
CA VAL A 131 -3.52 -11.32 19.77
C VAL A 131 -3.27 -10.92 18.33
N MET A 132 -2.88 -9.66 18.13
CA MET A 132 -2.53 -9.13 16.81
C MET A 132 -1.08 -8.67 16.73
N ARG A 133 -0.44 -8.86 15.58
CA ARG A 133 0.90 -8.31 15.25
C ARG A 133 0.95 -7.83 13.81
N SER A 134 1.89 -6.94 13.54
CA SER A 134 2.19 -6.44 12.21
C SER A 134 3.11 -7.39 11.46
N TYR A 135 2.82 -7.60 10.17
CA TYR A 135 3.67 -8.34 9.23
C TYR A 135 3.73 -7.57 7.92
N THR A 136 4.94 -7.38 7.38
CA THR A 136 5.11 -6.89 6.02
C THR A 136 5.29 -8.09 5.08
N PRO A 137 4.42 -8.27 4.07
CA PRO A 137 4.58 -9.31 3.08
C PRO A 137 5.88 -9.18 2.29
N ILE A 138 6.44 -10.34 1.89
CA ILE A 138 7.64 -10.43 1.05
C ILE A 138 7.32 -10.75 -0.42
N SER A 139 6.05 -11.08 -0.72
CA SER A 139 5.56 -11.26 -2.08
C SER A 139 5.62 -9.96 -2.87
N ASP A 140 5.62 -10.05 -4.19
CA ASP A 140 5.50 -8.88 -5.06
C ASP A 140 4.23 -8.07 -4.75
N HIS A 141 4.34 -6.74 -4.83
CA HIS A 141 3.22 -5.84 -4.56
C HIS A 141 2.07 -6.00 -5.56
N ASP A 142 2.40 -6.39 -6.80
CA ASP A 142 1.45 -6.70 -7.87
C ASP A 142 1.01 -8.17 -7.92
N ALA A 143 1.43 -9.00 -6.94
CA ALA A 143 1.03 -10.40 -6.86
C ALA A 143 -0.50 -10.56 -6.81
N VAL A 144 -0.99 -11.54 -7.57
CA VAL A 144 -2.41 -11.88 -7.68
C VAL A 144 -2.62 -13.30 -7.15
N GLY A 145 -3.64 -13.49 -6.33
CA GLY A 145 -4.06 -14.81 -5.86
C GLY A 145 -3.38 -15.29 -4.58
N SER A 146 -2.19 -14.78 -4.24
CA SER A 146 -1.55 -15.09 -2.96
C SER A 146 -0.72 -13.95 -2.36
N VAL A 147 -0.48 -14.04 -1.05
CA VAL A 147 0.43 -13.17 -0.29
C VAL A 147 1.35 -14.03 0.57
N GLN A 148 2.63 -13.64 0.64
CA GLN A 148 3.64 -14.39 1.40
C GLN A 148 4.10 -13.62 2.63
N LEU A 149 3.97 -14.24 3.81
CA LEU A 149 4.47 -13.74 5.09
C LEU A 149 5.68 -14.56 5.54
N LEU A 150 6.81 -13.89 5.77
CA LEU A 150 7.97 -14.51 6.40
C LEU A 150 7.80 -14.48 7.92
N VAL A 151 7.72 -15.66 8.55
CA VAL A 151 7.44 -15.78 9.98
C VAL A 151 8.56 -16.53 10.67
N LYS A 152 9.26 -15.84 11.59
CA LYS A 152 10.13 -16.48 12.59
C LYS A 152 9.30 -16.83 13.82
N THR A 153 9.27 -18.10 14.16
CA THR A 153 8.65 -18.63 15.39
C THR A 153 9.60 -18.46 16.55
N TYR A 154 9.10 -17.81 17.61
CA TYR A 154 9.84 -17.62 18.85
C TYR A 154 9.26 -18.56 19.92
N PRO A 155 10.08 -19.27 20.70
CA PRO A 155 9.58 -20.20 21.73
C PRO A 155 8.62 -19.54 22.73
N THR A 156 8.92 -18.30 23.12
CA THR A 156 8.11 -17.45 24.02
C THR A 156 7.13 -16.55 23.27
N GLY A 157 6.99 -16.72 21.95
CA GLY A 157 6.16 -15.89 21.11
C GLY A 157 4.68 -16.27 21.18
N ASN A 158 3.81 -15.27 21.34
CA ASN A 158 2.36 -15.47 21.34
C ASN A 158 1.85 -15.85 19.94
N LEU A 159 1.78 -14.87 19.03
CA LEU A 159 1.21 -15.06 17.69
C LEU A 159 2.16 -15.86 16.78
N SER A 160 3.47 -15.68 16.90
CA SER A 160 4.45 -16.40 16.05
C SER A 160 4.46 -17.91 16.28
N ARG A 161 4.07 -18.38 17.46
CA ARG A 161 3.86 -19.81 17.75
C ARG A 161 2.59 -20.35 17.10
N VAL A 162 1.50 -19.56 17.12
CA VAL A 162 0.26 -19.92 16.40
C VAL A 162 0.52 -20.03 14.91
N LEU A 163 1.14 -19.01 14.30
CA LEU A 163 1.52 -19.05 12.89
C LEU A 163 2.54 -20.16 12.58
N GLY A 164 3.46 -20.42 13.50
CA GLY A 164 4.44 -21.50 13.38
C GLY A 164 3.83 -22.90 13.43
N ALA A 165 2.67 -23.07 14.07
CA ALA A 165 1.94 -24.33 14.14
C ALA A 165 0.85 -24.46 13.06
N LEU A 166 0.54 -23.37 12.35
CA LEU A 166 -0.51 -23.32 11.33
C LEU A 166 -0.26 -24.35 10.21
N GLN A 167 -1.29 -25.12 9.91
CA GLN A 167 -1.32 -26.15 8.87
C GLN A 167 -1.96 -25.62 7.58
N VAL A 168 -1.57 -26.20 6.45
CA VAL A 168 -2.20 -25.87 5.15
C VAL A 168 -3.69 -26.20 5.22
N GLY A 169 -4.52 -25.28 4.75
CA GLY A 169 -5.99 -25.36 4.87
C GLY A 169 -6.56 -24.56 6.05
N GLU A 170 -5.74 -24.20 7.04
CA GLU A 170 -6.17 -23.32 8.14
C GLU A 170 -6.07 -21.84 7.75
N SER A 171 -6.83 -20.98 8.44
CA SER A 171 -6.90 -19.55 8.11
C SER A 171 -6.45 -18.66 9.25
N VAL A 172 -6.01 -17.45 8.90
CA VAL A 172 -5.77 -16.35 9.83
C VAL A 172 -6.49 -15.11 9.36
N GLU A 173 -6.81 -14.22 10.29
CA GLU A 173 -7.46 -12.97 9.95
C GLU A 173 -6.42 -11.87 9.72
N MET A 174 -6.57 -11.14 8.62
CA MET A 174 -5.74 -9.99 8.30
C MET A 174 -6.60 -8.74 8.11
N LYS A 175 -6.05 -7.59 8.50
CA LYS A 175 -6.62 -6.25 8.32
C LYS A 175 -5.55 -5.29 7.83
N GLY A 176 -5.88 -4.41 6.89
CA GLY A 176 -4.93 -3.46 6.34
C GLY A 176 -5.44 -2.68 5.13
N PRO A 177 -4.60 -1.82 4.54
CA PRO A 177 -3.23 -1.55 4.95
C PRO A 177 -3.12 -0.80 6.29
N LYS A 178 -1.97 -0.91 6.97
CA LYS A 178 -1.61 -0.19 8.20
C LYS A 178 -0.20 0.40 8.10
N GLY A 179 0.06 1.46 8.84
CA GLY A 179 1.33 2.20 8.82
C GLY A 179 1.23 3.54 8.10
N LYS A 180 2.12 4.47 8.45
CA LYS A 180 2.13 5.84 7.91
C LYS A 180 3.11 6.03 6.76
N PHE A 181 4.15 5.20 6.67
CA PHE A 181 5.11 5.31 5.59
C PHE A 181 4.49 4.88 4.27
N LEU A 182 4.71 5.70 3.25
CA LEU A 182 4.28 5.42 1.88
C LEU A 182 5.45 5.79 0.97
N TYR A 183 6.08 4.77 0.40
CA TYR A 183 7.17 4.96 -0.54
C TYR A 183 6.64 5.51 -1.86
N ARG A 184 7.38 6.44 -2.46
CA ARG A 184 7.16 6.92 -3.83
C ARG A 184 8.51 6.94 -4.56
N PRO A 185 8.57 6.57 -5.85
CA PRO A 185 9.80 6.66 -6.62
C PRO A 185 10.42 8.05 -6.53
N ASN A 186 11.74 8.12 -6.38
CA ASN A 186 12.48 9.38 -6.29
C ASN A 186 12.04 10.32 -5.13
N MET A 187 11.41 9.80 -4.06
CA MET A 187 11.00 10.64 -2.92
C MET A 187 12.19 11.24 -2.13
N THR A 188 13.38 10.69 -2.32
CA THR A 188 14.65 11.14 -1.75
C THR A 188 15.78 10.49 -2.56
N GLU A 189 16.95 11.11 -2.61
CA GLU A 189 18.08 10.54 -3.36
C GLU A 189 18.65 9.29 -2.70
N ARG A 190 18.77 9.30 -1.36
CA ARG A 190 19.37 8.18 -0.61
C ARG A 190 18.55 7.73 0.58
N ILE A 191 18.44 6.42 0.75
CA ILE A 191 17.79 5.79 1.90
C ILE A 191 18.78 4.88 2.61
N GLY A 192 19.12 5.22 3.85
CA GLY A 192 19.80 4.30 4.77
C GLY A 192 18.79 3.39 5.46
N MET A 193 19.11 2.11 5.60
CA MET A 193 18.25 1.11 6.22
C MET A 193 18.97 0.40 7.36
N LEU A 194 18.30 0.27 8.49
CA LEU A 194 18.79 -0.42 9.70
C LEU A 194 17.81 -1.54 10.05
N ALA A 195 18.18 -2.79 9.77
CA ALA A 195 17.31 -3.94 10.00
C ALA A 195 17.89 -4.89 11.04
N GLY A 196 17.02 -5.50 11.84
CA GLY A 196 17.38 -6.56 12.78
C GLY A 196 16.43 -7.75 12.71
N GLY A 197 16.95 -8.95 12.47
CA GLY A 197 16.15 -10.18 12.40
C GLY A 197 14.97 -10.06 11.42
N THR A 198 13.73 -10.25 11.91
CA THR A 198 12.51 -10.13 11.08
C THR A 198 12.19 -8.70 10.62
N GLY A 199 12.87 -7.69 11.17
CA GLY A 199 12.75 -6.29 10.72
C GLY A 199 13.29 -6.03 9.30
N ILE A 200 13.81 -7.05 8.62
CA ILE A 200 14.17 -6.95 7.21
C ILE A 200 12.96 -6.80 6.29
N THR A 201 11.79 -7.32 6.66
CA THR A 201 10.66 -7.42 5.71
C THR A 201 10.09 -6.06 5.26
N PRO A 202 9.98 -5.01 6.12
CA PRO A 202 9.65 -3.66 5.65
C PRO A 202 10.70 -3.07 4.70
N CYS A 203 11.98 -3.25 5.03
CA CYS A 203 13.09 -2.77 4.20
C CYS A 203 13.09 -3.47 2.83
N PHE A 204 12.93 -4.79 2.83
CA PHE A 204 12.89 -5.62 1.63
C PHE A 204 11.72 -5.25 0.71
N GLN A 205 10.53 -4.95 1.26
CA GLN A 205 9.38 -4.49 0.47
C GLN A 205 9.69 -3.20 -0.29
N VAL A 206 10.32 -2.22 0.37
CA VAL A 206 10.73 -0.96 -0.25
C VAL A 206 11.82 -1.19 -1.29
N LEU A 207 12.88 -1.93 -0.94
CA LEU A 207 13.99 -2.27 -1.84
C LEU A 207 13.49 -2.94 -3.13
N LYS A 208 12.68 -4.00 -2.99
CA LYS A 208 12.18 -4.78 -4.12
C LYS A 208 11.33 -3.93 -5.07
N ALA A 209 10.52 -3.03 -4.52
CA ALA A 209 9.70 -2.12 -5.33
C ALA A 209 10.55 -1.06 -6.05
N ALA A 210 11.45 -0.40 -5.33
CA ALA A 210 12.27 0.70 -5.86
C ALA A 210 13.31 0.25 -6.88
N LEU A 211 13.92 -0.93 -6.69
CA LEU A 211 14.95 -1.45 -7.60
C LEU A 211 14.36 -2.06 -8.88
N ARG A 212 13.10 -2.53 -8.84
CA ARG A 212 12.37 -3.01 -10.03
C ARG A 212 11.89 -1.87 -10.93
N ASP A 213 11.71 -0.66 -10.39
CA ASP A 213 11.35 0.53 -11.15
C ASP A 213 12.59 1.20 -11.77
N GLU A 214 12.69 1.15 -13.10
CA GLU A 214 13.81 1.75 -13.84
C GLU A 214 13.79 3.29 -13.84
N SER A 215 12.63 3.90 -13.57
CA SER A 215 12.48 5.36 -13.45
C SER A 215 12.89 5.88 -12.07
N ASP A 216 13.00 4.99 -11.08
CA ASP A 216 13.46 5.30 -9.75
C ASP A 216 15.00 5.37 -9.72
N ARG A 217 15.53 6.44 -9.16
CA ARG A 217 16.98 6.69 -9.03
C ARG A 217 17.45 6.66 -7.58
N THR A 218 16.56 6.39 -6.62
CA THR A 218 16.93 6.31 -5.21
C THR A 218 17.98 5.21 -4.99
N CYS A 219 19.01 5.54 -4.21
CA CYS A 219 20.07 4.63 -3.76
C CYS A 219 19.83 4.17 -2.32
N PHE A 220 20.24 2.94 -2.01
CA PHE A 220 19.94 2.25 -0.77
C PHE A 220 21.18 1.65 -0.13
N ASP A 221 21.37 1.94 1.16
CA ASP A 221 22.44 1.38 1.97
C ASP A 221 21.82 0.64 3.16
N LEU A 222 22.01 -0.68 3.25
CA LEU A 222 21.43 -1.52 4.30
C LEU A 222 22.50 -2.05 5.26
N LEU A 223 22.35 -1.74 6.55
CA LEU A 223 23.03 -2.46 7.63
C LEU A 223 22.05 -3.46 8.25
N TYR A 224 22.37 -4.75 8.20
CA TYR A 224 21.46 -5.82 8.63
C TYR A 224 22.09 -6.72 9.69
N ALA A 225 21.51 -6.71 10.90
CA ALA A 225 22.03 -7.43 12.07
C ALA A 225 21.24 -8.70 12.42
N ASN A 226 21.97 -9.78 12.67
CA ASN A 226 21.45 -11.09 13.09
C ASN A 226 22.37 -11.72 14.14
N VAL A 227 21.93 -12.81 14.78
CA VAL A 227 22.77 -13.49 15.79
C VAL A 227 23.85 -14.32 15.09
N THR A 228 23.44 -15.23 14.21
CA THR A 228 24.29 -16.15 13.44
C THR A 228 24.00 -16.01 11.94
N GLU A 229 24.88 -16.55 11.10
CA GLU A 229 24.75 -16.45 9.64
C GLU A 229 23.49 -17.16 9.09
N ASP A 230 23.13 -18.31 9.66
CA ASP A 230 21.94 -19.08 9.29
C ASP A 230 20.62 -18.38 9.67
N GLU A 231 20.69 -17.34 10.50
CA GLU A 231 19.56 -16.49 10.83
C GLU A 231 19.39 -15.28 9.91
N ILE A 232 20.28 -15.05 8.93
CA ILE A 232 20.15 -13.95 7.97
C ILE A 232 18.99 -14.27 7.01
N LEU A 233 17.84 -13.65 7.28
CA LEU A 233 16.63 -13.84 6.49
C LEU A 233 16.75 -13.13 5.14
N LEU A 234 16.30 -13.78 4.08
CA LEU A 234 16.33 -13.25 2.70
C LEU A 234 17.75 -12.93 2.20
N LYS A 235 18.79 -13.58 2.75
CA LYS A 235 20.19 -13.31 2.36
C LYS A 235 20.40 -13.47 0.86
N LYS A 236 19.92 -14.58 0.28
CA LYS A 236 20.11 -14.89 -1.15
C LYS A 236 19.43 -13.86 -2.05
N GLU A 237 18.25 -13.40 -1.66
CA GLU A 237 17.48 -12.38 -2.36
C GLU A 237 18.17 -11.01 -2.27
N LEU A 238 18.67 -10.63 -1.10
CA LEU A 238 19.45 -9.40 -0.90
C LEU A 238 20.77 -9.43 -1.70
N ASP A 239 21.53 -10.53 -1.66
CA ASP A 239 22.76 -10.70 -2.43
C ASP A 239 22.49 -10.66 -3.95
N ALA A 240 21.33 -11.17 -4.39
CA ALA A 240 20.90 -11.07 -5.78
C ALA A 240 20.57 -9.63 -6.18
N LEU A 241 19.79 -8.90 -5.36
CA LEU A 241 19.47 -7.49 -5.60
C LEU A 241 20.75 -6.64 -5.65
N MET A 242 21.71 -6.87 -4.76
CA MET A 242 22.98 -6.14 -4.74
C MET A 242 23.78 -6.38 -6.03
N ARG A 243 23.85 -7.62 -6.51
CA ARG A 243 24.53 -7.95 -7.78
C ARG A 243 23.82 -7.39 -9.01
N GLN A 244 22.48 -7.34 -8.99
CA GLN A 244 21.68 -6.80 -10.10
C GLN A 244 21.71 -5.27 -10.16
N HIS A 245 21.83 -4.60 -9.01
CA HIS A 245 21.78 -3.14 -8.90
C HIS A 245 22.98 -2.55 -8.13
N PRO A 246 24.24 -2.83 -8.53
CA PRO A 246 25.43 -2.51 -7.73
C PRO A 246 25.67 -1.01 -7.54
N LEU A 247 25.11 -0.16 -8.41
CA LEU A 247 25.20 1.30 -8.30
C LEU A 247 24.12 1.91 -7.40
N ARG A 248 23.04 1.17 -7.11
CA ARG A 248 21.87 1.66 -6.36
C ARG A 248 21.66 0.94 -5.04
N PHE A 249 22.27 -0.22 -4.81
CA PHE A 249 22.07 -0.98 -3.58
C PHE A 249 23.35 -1.65 -3.11
N ARG A 250 23.65 -1.46 -1.82
CA ARG A 250 24.66 -2.22 -1.09
C ARG A 250 24.13 -2.63 0.28
N VAL A 251 24.61 -3.77 0.76
CA VAL A 251 24.27 -4.32 2.08
C VAL A 251 25.54 -4.74 2.83
N ARG A 252 25.57 -4.49 4.13
CA ARG A 252 26.59 -5.01 5.04
C ARG A 252 25.90 -5.74 6.19
N TYR A 253 26.28 -7.00 6.38
CA TYR A 253 25.73 -7.89 7.40
C TYR A 253 26.51 -7.78 8.70
N PHE A 254 25.82 -7.86 9.85
CA PHE A 254 26.38 -7.86 11.19
C PHE A 254 25.96 -9.12 11.95
N LEU A 255 26.90 -9.81 12.57
CA LEU A 255 26.65 -11.04 13.35
C LEU A 255 27.18 -10.93 14.77
N ASN A 256 26.34 -11.29 15.76
CA ASN A 256 26.80 -11.40 17.16
C ASN A 256 27.70 -12.63 17.38
N GLN A 257 27.44 -13.71 16.67
CA GLN A 257 28.15 -14.99 16.74
C GLN A 257 28.56 -15.39 15.31
N PRO A 258 29.58 -14.71 14.73
CA PRO A 258 30.03 -15.00 13.38
C PRO A 258 30.72 -16.36 13.28
N PRO A 259 30.62 -17.06 12.14
CA PRO A 259 31.47 -18.22 11.86
C PRO A 259 32.93 -17.80 11.66
N GLU A 260 33.85 -18.77 11.68
CA GLU A 260 35.24 -18.54 11.31
C GLU A 260 35.33 -18.03 9.86
N GLY A 261 36.16 -17.01 9.63
CA GLY A 261 36.33 -16.40 8.31
C GLY A 261 35.26 -15.38 7.90
N TRP A 262 34.35 -14.99 8.80
CA TRP A 262 33.38 -13.93 8.54
C TRP A 262 34.06 -12.59 8.24
N ASP A 263 33.70 -11.99 7.11
CA ASP A 263 34.25 -10.74 6.59
C ASP A 263 33.31 -9.53 6.80
N GLY A 264 32.13 -9.77 7.38
CA GLY A 264 31.15 -8.73 7.71
C GLY A 264 31.38 -8.06 9.06
N GLY A 265 30.39 -7.28 9.49
CA GLY A 265 30.39 -6.66 10.81
C GLY A 265 30.26 -7.71 11.93
N VAL A 266 30.94 -7.47 13.05
CA VAL A 266 30.91 -8.33 14.24
C VAL A 266 30.29 -7.58 15.41
N GLY A 267 29.37 -8.24 16.12
CA GLY A 267 28.63 -7.66 17.24
C GLY A 267 27.44 -6.82 16.78
N PHE A 268 27.13 -5.78 17.56
CA PHE A 268 26.05 -4.85 17.24
C PHE A 268 26.49 -3.81 16.19
N ILE A 269 25.52 -3.26 15.46
CA ILE A 269 25.76 -2.10 14.60
C ILE A 269 26.25 -0.95 15.48
N THR A 270 27.40 -0.37 15.15
CA THR A 270 27.99 0.74 15.90
C THR A 270 27.68 2.07 15.23
N ARG A 271 27.81 3.18 15.97
CA ARG A 271 27.77 4.53 15.40
C ARG A 271 28.74 4.70 14.24
N ASP A 272 29.97 4.21 14.39
CA ASP A 272 31.00 4.37 13.37
C ASP A 272 30.67 3.57 12.11
N ALA A 273 30.06 2.39 12.25
CA ALA A 273 29.55 1.63 11.11
C ALA A 273 28.43 2.37 10.37
N ILE A 274 27.54 3.07 11.10
CA ILE A 274 26.51 3.91 10.49
C ILE A 274 27.15 5.08 9.74
N ALA A 275 28.12 5.77 10.35
CA ALA A 275 28.81 6.90 9.74
C ALA A 275 29.61 6.52 8.48
N ASP A 276 30.22 5.32 8.48
CA ASP A 276 30.98 4.79 7.34
C ASP A 276 30.07 4.32 6.19
N PHE A 277 28.98 3.64 6.51
CA PHE A 277 28.21 2.90 5.50
C PHE A 277 26.92 3.57 5.06
N LEU A 278 26.21 4.30 5.94
CA LEU A 278 24.94 4.95 5.60
C LEU A 278 25.16 6.37 5.09
N PRO A 279 24.21 6.93 4.30
CA PRO A 279 24.29 8.33 3.91
C PRO A 279 24.29 9.25 5.13
N PRO A 280 25.09 10.34 5.14
CA PRO A 280 25.08 11.32 6.22
C PRO A 280 23.74 12.06 6.27
N ALA A 281 23.47 12.73 7.40
CA ALA A 281 22.28 13.55 7.56
C ALA A 281 22.26 14.68 6.51
N SER A 282 21.20 14.71 5.71
CA SER A 282 20.97 15.75 4.69
C SER A 282 19.49 15.84 4.32
N ASN A 283 19.15 16.86 3.52
CA ASN A 283 17.79 17.05 3.01
C ASN A 283 17.38 15.98 1.99
N ASP A 284 18.33 15.30 1.36
CA ASP A 284 18.09 14.28 0.34
C ASP A 284 18.29 12.85 0.85
N CYS A 285 18.44 12.72 2.17
CA CYS A 285 18.59 11.47 2.89
C CYS A 285 17.36 11.16 3.75
N ARG A 286 17.00 9.88 3.85
CA ARG A 286 16.10 9.33 4.86
C ARG A 286 16.69 8.05 5.45
N ILE A 287 16.36 7.78 6.71
CA ILE A 287 16.69 6.53 7.40
C ILE A 287 15.40 5.76 7.68
N LEU A 288 15.37 4.48 7.34
CA LEU A 288 14.32 3.54 7.71
C LEU A 288 14.89 2.51 8.68
N MET A 289 14.18 2.20 9.76
CA MET A 289 14.64 1.17 10.70
C MET A 289 13.51 0.26 11.17
N CYS A 290 13.85 -1.02 11.37
CA CYS A 290 12.97 -1.99 11.99
C CYS A 290 13.79 -3.12 12.62
N GLY A 291 13.47 -3.48 13.87
CA GLY A 291 14.17 -4.54 14.57
C GLY A 291 13.69 -4.69 16.01
N PRO A 292 14.36 -5.52 16.82
CA PRO A 292 14.07 -5.66 18.24
C PRO A 292 14.18 -4.32 18.97
N PRO A 293 13.35 -4.06 20.00
CA PRO A 293 13.35 -2.77 20.72
C PRO A 293 14.73 -2.31 21.23
N PRO A 294 15.60 -3.18 21.78
CA PRO A 294 16.94 -2.77 22.20
C PRO A 294 17.82 -2.28 21.04
N MET A 295 17.70 -2.90 19.87
CA MET A 295 18.41 -2.46 18.67
C MET A 295 17.89 -1.09 18.23
N VAL A 296 16.56 -0.94 18.10
CA VAL A 296 15.94 0.32 17.66
C VAL A 296 16.38 1.47 18.56
N GLU A 297 16.36 1.28 19.89
CA GLU A 297 16.77 2.32 20.83
C GLU A 297 18.24 2.71 20.68
N ALA A 298 19.15 1.74 20.55
CA ALA A 298 20.56 2.03 20.28
C ALA A 298 20.77 2.79 18.97
N MET A 299 20.04 2.41 17.91
CA MET A 299 20.13 3.07 16.60
C MET A 299 19.65 4.53 16.66
N LYS A 300 18.57 4.81 17.40
CA LYS A 300 18.10 6.19 17.62
C LYS A 300 19.19 7.05 18.24
N GLN A 301 19.85 6.55 19.29
CA GLN A 301 20.93 7.26 19.98
C GLN A 301 22.13 7.52 19.05
N HIS A 302 22.54 6.54 18.26
CA HIS A 302 23.62 6.70 17.29
C HIS A 302 23.28 7.72 16.21
N LEU A 303 22.06 7.70 15.67
CA LEU A 303 21.62 8.64 14.64
C LEU A 303 21.57 10.08 15.15
N VAL A 304 21.11 10.31 16.38
CA VAL A 304 21.14 11.65 17.02
C VAL A 304 22.58 12.16 17.15
N GLN A 305 23.53 11.32 17.56
CA GLN A 305 24.95 11.67 17.61
C GLN A 305 25.55 11.96 16.22
N LEU A 306 24.93 11.44 15.16
CA LEU A 306 25.29 11.68 13.77
C LEU A 306 24.46 12.81 13.13
N HIS A 307 23.84 13.66 13.95
CA HIS A 307 23.10 14.86 13.54
C HIS A 307 21.81 14.59 12.74
N PHE A 308 21.26 13.37 12.79
CA PHE A 308 19.90 13.14 12.34
C PHE A 308 18.89 13.73 13.34
N PRO A 309 17.70 14.17 12.87
CA PRO A 309 16.62 14.59 13.76
C PRO A 309 16.23 13.48 14.73
N GLU A 310 15.89 13.86 15.96
CA GLU A 310 15.46 12.92 16.99
C GLU A 310 14.23 12.13 16.53
N PRO A 311 14.29 10.79 16.49
CA PRO A 311 13.17 9.98 16.01
C PRO A 311 11.99 10.03 16.98
N ARG A 312 10.81 10.41 16.47
CA ARG A 312 9.57 10.45 17.25
C ARG A 312 9.23 9.08 17.86
N THR A 313 8.47 9.07 18.95
CA THR A 313 7.94 7.84 19.55
C THR A 313 7.08 7.05 18.57
N LEU A 314 6.26 7.76 17.79
CA LEU A 314 5.48 7.22 16.69
C LEU A 314 5.86 7.97 15.42
N SER A 315 6.51 7.29 14.49
CA SER A 315 6.98 7.90 13.25
C SER A 315 5.82 8.41 12.40
N GLN A 316 6.02 9.55 11.76
CA GLN A 316 5.15 10.15 10.75
C GLN A 316 5.76 10.01 9.36
N ALA A 317 4.95 10.14 8.31
CA ALA A 317 5.36 9.86 6.94
C ALA A 317 6.50 10.78 6.45
N GLU A 318 6.56 12.00 6.97
CA GLU A 318 7.54 13.03 6.65
C GLU A 318 8.85 12.92 7.44
N ASP A 319 8.92 12.03 8.43
CA ASP A 319 10.09 11.92 9.30
C ASP A 319 11.33 11.51 8.49
N LYS A 320 12.46 12.15 8.81
CA LYS A 320 13.77 11.81 8.26
C LYS A 320 14.28 10.48 8.76
N VAL A 321 13.89 10.11 9.98
CA VAL A 321 14.18 8.80 10.58
C VAL A 321 12.84 8.13 10.88
N PHE A 322 12.49 7.14 10.09
CA PHE A 322 11.24 6.39 10.20
C PHE A 322 11.47 5.03 10.84
N VAL A 323 10.76 4.76 11.94
CA VAL A 323 10.71 3.46 12.59
C VAL A 323 9.41 2.78 12.18
N PHE A 324 9.51 1.58 11.59
CA PHE A 324 8.34 0.80 11.16
C PHE A 324 7.51 0.24 12.31
#